data_AF-A0A0F8CWV5-F1
#
_entry.id   AF-A0A0F8CWV5-F1
#
_cell.length_a   1.000
_cell.length_b   1.000
_cell.length_c   1.000
_cell.angle_alpha   90.00
_cell.angle_beta   90.00
_cell.angle_gamma   90.00
#
_symmetry.space_group_name_H-M   'P 1'
#
loop_
_entity.id
_entity.type
_entity.pdbx_description
1 polymer ?
#
loop_
_entity_poly.entity_id
_entity_poly.type
_entity_poly.pdbx_seq_one_letter_code
_entity_poly.pdbx_strand_id
1 'polypeptide(L)'
;MAEEITCPAACAVCGRELAGEDSIKEGDQVFCEDCYIEGHHKIQACNPWAVRSKKIFREEAGLEGTDGLTDLQKAIYEFIVSRGGVKKEEIAEKFGMSPRETENQFALLRHCELLKGQKRADGVYLVPFGDK
;
A
#
# COMPACT_ATOMS: atom_id res chain seq x y z
N MET A 1 17.90 -45.20 1.37
CA MET A 1 17.44 -44.63 2.65
C MET A 1 17.36 -43.14 2.42
N ALA A 2 16.19 -42.65 2.01
CA ALA A 2 15.95 -41.23 1.82
C ALA A 2 15.22 -40.76 3.08
N GLU A 3 15.97 -40.27 4.05
CA GLU A 3 15.39 -39.48 5.13
C GLU A 3 15.36 -38.03 4.64
N GLU A 4 14.32 -37.72 3.87
CA GLU A 4 13.96 -36.34 3.58
C GLU A 4 13.35 -35.76 4.86
N ILE A 5 14.18 -35.08 5.65
CA ILE A 5 13.70 -34.26 6.76
C ILE A 5 13.05 -33.02 6.13
N THR A 6 11.80 -33.15 5.69
CA THR A 6 10.95 -32.00 5.36
C THR A 6 10.25 -31.56 6.64
N CYS A 7 10.97 -30.84 7.49
CA CYS A 7 10.31 -30.08 8.55
C CYS A 7 9.40 -29.04 7.88
N PRO A 8 8.07 -29.04 8.13
CA PRO A 8 7.20 -28.01 7.57
C PRO A 8 7.62 -26.67 8.16
N ALA A 9 8.12 -25.79 7.29
CA ALA A 9 8.43 -24.42 7.69
C ALA A 9 7.13 -23.60 7.61
N ALA A 10 6.73 -22.95 8.69
CA ALA A 10 5.57 -22.06 8.67
C ALA A 10 5.95 -20.68 8.13
N CYS A 11 5.09 -20.07 7.31
CA CYS A 11 5.30 -18.71 6.83
C CYS A 11 5.30 -17.70 8.00
N ALA A 12 6.30 -16.83 8.06
CA ALA A 12 6.45 -15.81 9.10
C ALA A 12 5.33 -14.75 9.13
N VAL A 13 4.55 -14.62 8.04
CA VAL A 13 3.49 -13.61 7.89
C VAL A 13 2.11 -14.22 8.07
N CYS A 14 1.77 -15.25 7.28
CA CYS A 14 0.43 -15.84 7.29
C CYS A 14 0.33 -17.13 8.11
N GLY A 15 1.44 -17.70 8.58
CA GLY A 15 1.46 -18.93 9.38
C GLY A 15 1.13 -20.22 8.63
N ARG A 16 0.95 -20.17 7.30
CA ARG A 16 0.68 -21.37 6.48
C ARG A 16 1.88 -22.33 6.53
N GLU A 17 1.60 -23.62 6.66
CA GLU A 17 2.59 -24.68 6.53
C GLU A 17 3.09 -24.76 5.07
N LEU A 18 4.40 -24.71 4.88
CA LEU A 18 5.02 -24.73 3.56
C LEU A 18 5.68 -26.08 3.32
N ALA A 19 5.39 -26.67 2.15
CA ALA A 19 6.20 -27.74 1.59
C ALA A 19 7.56 -27.15 1.15
N GLY A 20 8.62 -27.97 1.16
CA GLY A 20 9.98 -27.50 0.90
C GLY A 20 10.17 -26.74 -0.41
N GLU A 21 9.35 -27.03 -1.43
CA GLU A 21 9.37 -26.38 -2.74
C GLU A 21 8.62 -25.02 -2.81
N ASP A 22 7.68 -24.75 -1.90
CA ASP A 22 6.85 -23.52 -1.87
C ASP A 22 7.37 -22.47 -0.86
N SER A 23 8.59 -22.65 -0.35
CA SER A 23 9.16 -21.84 0.73
C SER A 23 10.31 -20.95 0.26
N ILE A 24 10.15 -19.63 0.44
CA ILE A 24 11.18 -18.65 0.13
C ILE A 24 11.87 -18.25 1.43
N LYS A 25 13.17 -18.52 1.53
CA LYS A 25 13.98 -18.13 2.69
C LYS A 25 14.66 -16.79 2.45
N GLU A 26 14.43 -15.84 3.35
CA GLU A 26 15.11 -14.54 3.37
C GLU A 26 15.63 -14.25 4.78
N GLY A 27 16.96 -14.24 4.92
CA GLY A 27 17.60 -14.20 6.24
C GLY A 27 17.24 -15.42 7.09
N ASP A 28 16.75 -15.15 8.30
CA ASP A 28 16.28 -16.15 9.27
C ASP A 28 14.78 -16.45 9.17
N GLN A 29 14.07 -15.83 8.20
CA GLN A 29 12.63 -15.99 8.03
C GLN A 29 12.28 -16.81 6.78
N VAL A 30 11.14 -17.50 6.86
CA VAL A 30 10.57 -18.27 5.75
C VAL A 30 9.22 -17.68 5.38
N PHE A 31 9.00 -17.47 4.09
CA PHE A 31 7.77 -16.89 3.54
C PHE A 31 7.15 -17.85 2.51
N CYS A 32 5.82 -17.85 2.42
CA CYS A 32 5.20 -18.37 1.21
C CYS A 32 5.46 -17.40 0.05
N GLU A 33 5.33 -17.91 -1.18
CA GLU A 33 5.47 -17.09 -2.40
C GLU A 33 4.63 -15.82 -2.34
N ASP A 34 3.35 -15.95 -1.95
CA ASP A 34 2.40 -14.84 -1.87
C ASP A 34 2.92 -13.75 -0.91
N CYS A 35 3.18 -14.08 0.36
CA CYS A 35 3.66 -13.11 1.35
C CYS A 35 5.04 -12.51 1.00
N TYR A 36 5.91 -13.24 0.33
CA TYR A 36 7.20 -12.73 -0.13
C TYR A 36 7.02 -11.69 -1.23
N ILE A 37 6.31 -12.03 -2.31
CA ILE A 37 6.02 -11.10 -3.41
C ILE A 37 5.31 -9.87 -2.86
N GLU A 38 4.33 -10.09 -2.01
CA GLU A 38 3.52 -9.06 -1.40
C GLU A 38 4.32 -8.06 -0.54
N GLY A 39 5.33 -8.53 0.20
CA GLY A 39 6.22 -7.68 1.00
C GLY A 39 7.23 -6.89 0.16
N HIS A 40 7.77 -7.52 -0.88
CA HIS A 40 8.82 -6.94 -1.74
C HIS A 40 8.29 -6.03 -2.83
N HIS A 41 7.12 -6.35 -3.40
CA HIS A 41 6.49 -5.60 -4.49
C HIS A 41 5.44 -4.59 -4.00
N LYS A 42 5.64 -4.00 -2.82
CA LYS A 42 4.75 -2.97 -2.30
C LYS A 42 4.86 -1.66 -3.11
N ILE A 43 3.73 -1.00 -3.32
CA ILE A 43 3.69 0.28 -4.01
C ILE A 43 4.32 1.35 -3.09
N GLN A 44 5.44 1.92 -3.52
CA GLN A 44 6.15 2.93 -2.73
C GLN A 44 5.50 4.31 -2.91
N ALA A 45 4.93 4.88 -1.84
CA ALA A 45 4.30 6.20 -1.90
C ALA A 45 5.25 7.31 -2.37
N CYS A 46 6.53 7.26 -1.96
CA CYS A 46 7.55 8.24 -2.31
C CYS A 46 8.42 7.81 -3.52
N ASN A 47 7.82 7.24 -4.58
CA ASN A 47 8.53 6.87 -5.79
C ASN A 47 8.48 8.00 -6.85
N PRO A 48 9.60 8.68 -7.16
CA PRO A 48 9.62 9.80 -8.11
C PRO A 48 9.22 9.39 -9.54
N TRP A 49 9.57 8.17 -9.96
CA TRP A 49 9.20 7.66 -11.27
C TRP A 49 7.71 7.38 -11.37
N ALA A 50 7.11 6.81 -10.32
CA ALA A 50 5.68 6.57 -10.31
C ALA A 50 4.88 7.88 -10.36
N VAL A 51 5.31 8.91 -9.61
CA VAL A 51 4.73 10.26 -9.67
C VAL A 51 4.86 10.85 -11.07
N ARG A 52 6.08 10.88 -11.64
CA ARG A 52 6.31 11.46 -12.96
C ARG A 52 5.49 10.76 -14.05
N SER A 53 5.51 9.44 -14.08
CA SER A 53 4.78 8.66 -15.09
C SER A 53 3.27 8.84 -14.95
N LYS A 54 2.75 8.86 -13.72
CA LYS A 54 1.31 9.07 -13.50
C LYS A 54 0.88 10.48 -13.88
N LYS A 55 1.72 11.49 -13.60
CA LYS A 55 1.48 12.87 -14.00
C LYS A 55 1.37 13.00 -15.52
N ILE A 56 2.38 12.54 -16.26
CA ILE A 56 2.39 12.57 -17.73
C ILE A 56 1.15 11.87 -18.31
N PHE A 57 0.85 10.66 -17.83
CA PHE A 57 -0.32 9.91 -18.30
C PHE A 57 -1.63 10.67 -18.07
N ARG A 58 -1.79 11.29 -16.89
CA ARG A 58 -2.99 12.07 -16.57
C ARG A 58 -3.10 13.33 -17.43
N GLU A 59 -1.99 14.02 -17.67
CA GLU A 59 -1.92 15.18 -18.56
C GLU A 59 -2.31 14.80 -20.00
N GLU A 60 -1.74 13.71 -20.54
CA GLU A 60 -2.05 13.23 -21.90
C GLU A 60 -3.51 12.78 -22.05
N ALA A 61 -4.09 12.21 -20.99
CA ALA A 61 -5.49 11.78 -20.96
C ALA A 61 -6.47 12.91 -20.59
N GLY A 62 -5.99 14.12 -20.28
CA GLY A 62 -6.83 15.25 -19.85
C GLY A 62 -7.55 15.02 -18.51
N LEU A 63 -6.97 14.22 -17.62
CA LEU A 63 -7.57 13.85 -16.33
C LEU A 63 -7.14 14.81 -15.22
N GLU A 64 -8.10 15.50 -14.60
CA GLU A 64 -7.84 16.44 -13.51
C GLU A 64 -8.44 15.93 -12.19
N GLY A 65 -7.92 16.39 -11.05
CA GLY A 65 -8.43 16.02 -9.72
C GLY A 65 -8.71 14.51 -9.54
N THR A 66 -9.95 14.16 -9.24
CA THR A 66 -10.39 12.78 -9.00
C THR A 66 -10.74 11.99 -10.28
N ASP A 67 -10.52 12.54 -11.46
CA ASP A 67 -10.78 11.84 -12.71
C ASP A 67 -9.89 10.61 -12.87
N GLY A 68 -10.48 9.53 -13.42
CA GLY A 68 -9.82 8.25 -13.60
C GLY A 68 -9.52 7.47 -12.31
N LEU A 69 -9.95 7.95 -11.14
CA LEU A 69 -9.91 7.20 -9.89
C LEU A 69 -11.07 6.19 -9.80
N THR A 70 -10.84 5.08 -9.09
CA THR A 70 -11.91 4.14 -8.73
C THR A 70 -12.85 4.74 -7.69
N ASP A 71 -14.04 4.18 -7.52
CA ASP A 71 -15.01 4.67 -6.52
C ASP A 71 -14.45 4.61 -5.10
N LEU A 72 -13.68 3.56 -4.78
CA LEU A 72 -12.99 3.44 -3.50
C LEU A 72 -11.96 4.57 -3.30
N GLN A 73 -11.14 4.87 -4.32
CA GLN A 73 -10.13 5.92 -4.26
C GLN A 73 -10.75 7.30 -4.09
N LYS A 74 -11.87 7.57 -4.77
CA LYS A 74 -12.66 8.80 -4.60
C LYS A 74 -13.21 8.91 -3.18
N ALA A 75 -13.82 7.84 -2.67
CA ALA A 75 -14.38 7.83 -1.31
C ALA A 75 -13.30 8.05 -0.24
N ILE A 76 -12.10 7.47 -0.40
CA ILE A 76 -10.95 7.71 0.48
C ILE A 76 -10.52 9.18 0.39
N TYR A 77 -10.38 9.73 -0.82
CA TYR A 77 -9.99 11.12 -1.01
C TYR A 77 -10.98 12.10 -0.37
N GLU A 78 -12.28 11.93 -0.62
CA GLU A 78 -13.34 12.76 -0.04
C GLU A 78 -13.40 12.64 1.48
N PHE A 79 -13.17 11.44 2.02
CA PHE A 79 -13.07 11.24 3.46
C PHE A 79 -11.92 12.04 4.08
N ILE A 80 -10.77 12.08 3.42
CA ILE A 80 -9.61 12.84 3.89
C ILE A 80 -9.87 14.35 3.81
N VAL A 81 -10.40 14.82 2.68
CA VAL A 81 -10.75 16.23 2.46
C VAL A 81 -11.76 16.72 3.49
N SER A 82 -12.86 15.97 3.70
CA SER A 82 -13.93 16.37 4.62
C SER A 82 -13.49 16.50 6.08
N ARG A 83 -12.43 15.81 6.49
CA ARG A 83 -11.86 15.90 7.84
C ARG A 83 -10.66 16.85 7.96
N GLY A 84 -10.22 17.45 6.85
CA GLY A 84 -8.99 18.25 6.83
C GLY A 84 -7.74 17.43 7.14
N GLY A 85 -7.80 16.12 6.92
CA GLY A 85 -6.72 15.18 7.21
C GLY A 85 -7.07 14.10 8.23
N VAL A 86 -6.57 12.89 7.98
CA VAL A 86 -6.83 11.70 8.81
C VAL A 86 -5.57 10.85 8.95
N LYS A 87 -5.51 10.00 9.97
CA LYS A 87 -4.45 8.99 10.09
C LYS A 87 -4.76 7.76 9.23
N LYS A 88 -3.75 6.94 8.95
CA LYS A 88 -3.91 5.72 8.13
C LYS A 88 -4.83 4.72 8.81
N GLU A 89 -4.74 4.61 10.14
CA GLU A 89 -5.55 3.71 10.95
C GLU A 89 -7.04 4.04 10.81
N GLU A 90 -7.41 5.33 10.79
CA GLU A 90 -8.81 5.76 10.60
C GLU A 90 -9.37 5.38 9.23
N ILE A 91 -8.53 5.37 8.19
CA ILE A 91 -8.93 4.92 6.84
C ILE A 91 -9.13 3.40 6.86
N ALA A 92 -8.18 2.67 7.43
CA ALA A 92 -8.26 1.21 7.54
C ALA A 92 -9.54 0.78 8.25
N GLU A 93 -9.85 1.40 9.40
CA GLU A 93 -11.07 1.15 10.16
C GLU A 93 -12.34 1.51 9.38
N LYS A 94 -12.38 2.70 8.75
CA LYS A 94 -13.60 3.15 8.05
C LYS A 94 -13.95 2.30 6.84
N PHE A 95 -12.94 1.86 6.08
CA PHE A 95 -13.14 1.13 4.83
C PHE A 95 -12.96 -0.39 4.98
N GLY A 96 -12.69 -0.89 6.20
CA GLY A 96 -12.48 -2.32 6.45
C GLY A 96 -11.25 -2.87 5.74
N MET A 97 -10.23 -2.03 5.54
CA MET A 97 -9.02 -2.35 4.79
C MET A 97 -7.91 -2.81 5.72
N SER A 98 -7.02 -3.66 5.23
CA SER A 98 -5.79 -3.95 5.96
C SER A 98 -4.87 -2.71 5.98
N PRO A 99 -3.94 -2.59 6.95
CA PRO A 99 -2.96 -1.51 6.96
C PRO A 99 -2.15 -1.43 5.65
N ARG A 100 -1.87 -2.59 5.06
CA ARG A 100 -1.13 -2.70 3.81
C ARG A 100 -1.94 -2.22 2.61
N GLU A 101 -3.21 -2.59 2.54
CA GLU A 101 -4.08 -2.12 1.47
C GLU A 101 -4.32 -0.60 1.58
N THR A 102 -4.40 -0.09 2.80
CA THR A 102 -4.46 1.36 3.07
C THR A 102 -3.20 2.07 2.58
N GLU A 103 -2.01 1.50 2.79
CA GLU A 103 -0.75 2.04 2.27
C GLU A 103 -0.74 2.08 0.73
N ASN A 104 -1.21 1.02 0.08
CA ASN A 104 -1.28 0.92 -1.37
C ASN A 104 -2.20 2.00 -1.96
N GLN A 105 -3.41 2.17 -1.40
CA GLN A 105 -4.32 3.22 -1.85
C GLN A 105 -3.75 4.62 -1.62
N PHE A 106 -3.08 4.85 -0.49
CA PHE A 106 -2.38 6.11 -0.26
C PHE A 106 -1.27 6.34 -1.29
N ALA A 107 -0.45 5.34 -1.58
CA ALA A 107 0.64 5.46 -2.55
C ALA A 107 0.13 5.84 -3.94
N LEU A 108 -0.97 5.23 -4.40
CA LEU A 108 -1.62 5.55 -5.67
C LEU A 108 -2.12 7.00 -5.71
N LEU A 109 -2.83 7.44 -4.67
CA LEU A 109 -3.33 8.82 -4.57
C LEU A 109 -2.20 9.85 -4.43
N ARG A 110 -1.07 9.46 -3.82
CA ARG A 110 0.15 10.26 -3.72
C ARG A 110 0.86 10.38 -5.06
N HIS A 111 0.84 9.35 -5.91
CA HIS A 111 1.38 9.40 -7.28
C HIS A 111 0.55 10.29 -8.19
N CYS A 112 -0.75 10.38 -7.96
CA CYS A 112 -1.64 11.34 -8.62
C CYS A 112 -1.48 12.78 -8.10
N GLU A 113 -0.58 13.04 -7.15
CA GLU A 113 -0.39 14.35 -6.50
C GLU A 113 -1.66 14.89 -5.81
N LEU A 114 -2.58 14.01 -5.39
CA LEU A 114 -3.80 14.39 -4.70
C LEU A 114 -3.63 14.46 -3.19
N LEU A 115 -2.86 13.53 -2.61
CA LEU A 115 -2.60 13.45 -1.18
C LEU A 115 -1.13 13.52 -0.83
N LYS A 116 -0.80 14.16 0.29
CA LYS A 116 0.54 14.19 0.89
C LYS A 116 0.49 13.76 2.36
N GLY A 117 1.62 13.28 2.87
CA GLY A 117 1.82 13.13 4.30
C GLY A 117 2.16 14.47 4.94
N GLN A 118 1.50 14.81 6.04
CA GLN A 118 1.77 15.99 6.85
C GLN A 118 2.05 15.55 8.29
N LYS A 119 3.23 15.91 8.82
CA LYS A 119 3.54 15.68 10.23
C LYS A 119 2.81 16.73 11.08
N ARG A 120 2.00 16.26 12.03
CA ARG A 120 1.35 17.05 13.10
C ARG A 120 1.95 16.66 14.45
N ALA A 121 1.52 17.31 15.52
CA ALA A 121 2.05 17.09 16.87
C ALA A 121 1.88 15.65 17.36
N ASP A 122 0.77 15.00 16.97
CA ASP A 122 0.33 13.69 17.45
C ASP A 122 0.48 12.56 16.40
N GLY A 123 1.17 12.82 15.29
CA GLY A 123 1.46 11.81 14.28
C GLY A 123 1.51 12.33 12.84
N VAL A 124 1.48 11.40 11.89
CA VAL A 124 1.43 11.71 10.45
C VAL A 124 0.00 11.59 9.97
N TYR A 125 -0.48 12.66 9.35
CA TYR A 125 -1.80 12.75 8.74
C TYR A 125 -1.67 12.71 7.23
N LEU A 126 -2.61 12.07 6.56
CA LEU A 126 -2.80 12.17 5.13
C LEU A 126 -3.69 13.38 4.88
N VAL A 127 -3.24 14.32 4.04
CA VAL A 127 -3.95 15.57 3.73
C VAL A 127 -3.95 15.84 2.22
N PRO A 128 -4.90 16.63 1.70
CA PRO A 128 -4.87 17.07 0.30
C PRO A 128 -3.63 17.91 0.00
N PHE A 129 -3.14 17.86 -1.25
CA PHE A 129 -1.98 18.67 -1.65
C PHE A 129 -2.27 20.19 -1.59
N GLY A 130 -3.49 20.58 -1.95
CA GLY A 130 -3.96 21.97 -2.03
C GLY A 130 -4.27 22.66 -0.69
N ASP A 131 -4.18 21.94 0.43
CA ASP A 131 -4.31 22.52 1.78
C ASP A 131 -3.03 23.33 2.09
N LYS A 132 -3.12 24.65 1.93
CA LYS A 132 -2.10 25.66 2.26
C LYS A 132 -2.76 26.81 3.00
#